data_AF-A0A931UUL9-F1
#
_entry.id   AF-A0A931UUL9-F1
#
_cell.length_a   1.000
_cell.length_b   1.000
_cell.length_c   1.000
_cell.angle_alpha   90.00
_cell.angle_beta   90.00
_cell.angle_gamma   90.00
#
_symmetry.space_group_name_H-M   'P 1'
#
loop_
_entity.id
_entity.type
_entity.pdbx_description
1 polymer ?
#
loop_
_entity_poly.entity_id
_entity_poly.type
_entity_poly.pdbx_seq_one_letter_code
_entity_poly.pdbx_strand_id
1 'polypeptide(L)'
;MDEADELTPSVRQLIAALGPRPRQERIREAILRLTETPRSPATIARLLGLRDVGKLVERHLAPMTREGSLIRTHPDTPAHPQQAYRAAQPRLAGRSPEGDDDDR
;
A
#
# COMPACT_ATOMS: atom_id res chain seq x y z
N MET A 1 -20.31 -3.65 -3.27
CA MET A 1 -19.12 -4.21 -3.92
C MET A 1 -18.06 -4.35 -2.86
N ASP A 2 -17.64 -5.57 -2.59
CA ASP A 2 -16.61 -5.87 -1.60
C ASP A 2 -15.24 -5.44 -2.16
N GLU A 3 -14.46 -4.62 -1.45
CA GLU A 3 -13.11 -4.21 -1.88
C GLU A 3 -12.16 -5.40 -2.11
N ALA A 4 -12.47 -6.56 -1.50
CA ALA A 4 -11.77 -7.79 -1.75
C ALA A 4 -12.04 -8.36 -3.15
N ASP A 5 -13.15 -7.97 -3.79
CA ASP A 5 -13.54 -8.47 -5.10
C ASP A 5 -12.63 -7.96 -6.22
N GLU A 6 -12.21 -6.70 -6.11
CA GLU A 6 -11.31 -6.00 -7.02
C GLU A 6 -9.85 -6.49 -6.93
N LEU A 7 -9.53 -7.40 -6.01
CA LEU A 7 -8.20 -7.98 -5.91
C LEU A 7 -7.96 -8.97 -7.03
N THR A 8 -6.86 -8.78 -7.76
CA THR A 8 -6.40 -9.74 -8.76
C THR A 8 -6.17 -11.12 -8.11
N PRO A 9 -6.39 -12.21 -8.87
CA PRO A 9 -6.26 -13.56 -8.33
C PRO A 9 -4.85 -13.82 -7.77
N SER A 10 -3.82 -13.22 -8.37
CA SER A 10 -2.43 -13.29 -7.89
C SER A 10 -2.26 -12.68 -6.51
N VAL A 11 -2.91 -11.55 -6.21
CA VAL A 11 -2.85 -10.91 -4.88
C VAL A 11 -3.58 -11.76 -3.85
N ARG A 12 -4.76 -12.28 -4.18
CA ARG A 12 -5.50 -13.17 -3.27
C ARG A 12 -4.72 -14.43 -2.93
N GLN A 13 -4.10 -15.07 -3.93
CA GLN A 13 -3.25 -16.23 -3.70
C GLN A 13 -2.05 -15.90 -2.82
N LEU A 14 -1.44 -14.75 -3.02
CA LEU A 14 -0.31 -14.30 -2.19
C LEU A 14 -0.73 -14.09 -0.73
N ILE A 15 -1.88 -13.47 -0.49
CA ILE A 15 -2.44 -13.30 0.86
C ILE A 15 -2.79 -14.66 1.47
N ALA A 16 -3.41 -15.56 0.72
CA ALA A 16 -3.71 -16.91 1.19
C ALA A 16 -2.43 -17.71 1.52
N ALA A 17 -1.35 -17.49 0.76
CA ALA A 17 -0.05 -18.13 0.96
C ALA A 17 0.75 -17.60 2.16
N LEU A 18 0.34 -16.47 2.76
CA LEU A 18 0.98 -15.93 3.97
C LEU A 18 0.88 -16.91 5.16
N GLY A 19 -0.22 -17.67 5.25
CA GLY A 19 -0.46 -18.60 6.34
C GLY A 19 -0.55 -17.94 7.73
N PRO A 20 -0.47 -18.72 8.82
CA PRO A 20 -0.66 -18.22 10.20
C PRO A 20 0.57 -17.52 10.80
N ARG A 21 1.78 -17.74 10.25
CA ARG A 21 3.02 -17.06 10.64
C ARG A 21 3.80 -16.59 9.42
N PRO A 22 3.27 -15.58 8.70
CA PRO A 22 3.95 -15.05 7.54
C PRO A 22 5.27 -14.39 7.94
N ARG A 23 6.30 -14.59 7.13
CA ARG A 23 7.55 -13.83 7.24
C ARG A 23 7.26 -12.36 6.95
N GLN A 24 7.96 -11.45 7.63
CA GLN A 24 7.77 -10.01 7.46
C GLN A 24 7.90 -9.58 5.99
N GLU A 25 8.85 -10.18 5.26
CA GLU A 25 9.08 -9.89 3.84
C GLU A 25 7.87 -10.21 2.95
N ARG A 26 7.20 -11.34 3.18
CA ARG A 26 5.98 -11.71 2.46
C ARG A 26 4.82 -10.77 2.77
N ILE A 27 4.69 -10.33 4.02
CA ILE A 27 3.68 -9.32 4.40
C ILE A 27 3.95 -8.01 3.66
N ARG A 28 5.21 -7.56 3.62
CA ARG A 28 5.60 -6.33 2.91
C ARG A 28 5.31 -6.44 1.41
N GLU A 29 5.63 -7.58 0.80
CA GLU A 29 5.29 -7.88 -0.61
C GLU A 29 3.77 -7.82 -0.85
N ALA A 30 2.97 -8.41 0.05
CA ALA A 30 1.51 -8.33 -0.01
C ALA A 30 1.01 -6.88 0.12
N ILE A 31 1.57 -6.11 1.05
CA ILE A 31 1.23 -4.68 1.23
C ILE A 31 1.53 -3.89 -0.04
N LEU A 32 2.69 -4.09 -0.68
CA LEU A 32 3.04 -3.40 -1.93
C LEU A 32 2.03 -3.67 -3.03
N ARG A 33 1.64 -4.94 -3.20
CA ARG A 33 0.62 -5.36 -4.18
C ARG A 33 -0.79 -4.87 -3.82
N LEU A 34 -1.08 -4.72 -2.53
CA LEU A 34 -2.34 -4.14 -2.05
C LEU A 34 -2.38 -2.62 -2.20
N THR A 35 -1.24 -1.96 -2.22
CA THR A 35 -1.13 -0.50 -2.27
C THR A 35 -0.76 0.03 -3.66
N GLU A 36 -0.81 -0.81 -4.71
CA GLU A 36 -0.75 -0.34 -6.11
C GLU A 36 -1.82 0.73 -6.38
N THR A 37 -3.00 0.51 -5.80
CA THR A 37 -4.06 1.51 -5.64
C THR A 37 -3.95 2.12 -4.23
N PRO A 38 -4.09 3.44 -4.06
CA PRO A 38 -4.08 4.07 -2.74
C PRO A 38 -5.18 3.47 -1.86
N ARG A 39 -4.78 2.89 -0.72
CA ARG A 39 -5.72 2.26 0.23
C ARG A 39 -5.46 2.67 1.66
N SER A 40 -6.54 2.73 2.44
CA SER A 40 -6.51 3.06 3.85
C SER A 40 -5.88 1.92 4.67
N PRO A 41 -5.20 2.22 5.79
CA PRO A 41 -4.57 1.19 6.62
C PRO A 41 -5.60 0.19 7.19
N ALA A 42 -6.84 0.64 7.45
CA ALA A 42 -7.95 -0.23 7.85
C ALA A 42 -8.32 -1.24 6.76
N THR A 43 -8.40 -0.80 5.51
CA THR A 43 -8.66 -1.69 4.36
C THR A 43 -7.52 -2.69 4.20
N ILE A 44 -6.26 -2.24 4.23
CA ILE A 44 -5.10 -3.13 4.11
C ILE A 44 -5.12 -4.21 5.20
N ALA A 45 -5.40 -3.83 6.45
CA ALA A 45 -5.51 -4.78 7.55
C ALA A 45 -6.63 -5.80 7.31
N ARG A 46 -7.82 -5.34 6.91
CA ARG A 46 -8.97 -6.20 6.60
C ARG A 46 -8.66 -7.18 5.47
N LEU A 47 -8.00 -6.73 4.40
CA LEU A 47 -7.60 -7.58 3.27
C LEU A 47 -6.54 -8.61 3.63
N LEU A 48 -5.61 -8.25 4.52
CA LEU A 48 -4.60 -9.17 5.07
C LEU A 48 -5.15 -10.09 6.16
N GLY A 49 -6.41 -9.92 6.58
CA GLY A 49 -6.98 -10.65 7.72
C GLY A 49 -6.39 -10.25 9.08
N LEU A 50 -5.74 -9.09 9.17
CA LEU A 50 -5.17 -8.54 10.38
C LEU A 50 -6.22 -7.72 11.14
N ARG A 51 -6.30 -7.93 12.46
CA ARG A 51 -7.22 -7.16 13.34
C ARG A 51 -6.61 -5.84 13.80
N ASP A 52 -5.28 -5.81 14.01
CA ASP A 52 -4.57 -4.65 14.56
C ASP A 52 -4.01 -3.72 13.48
N VAL A 53 -4.77 -2.69 13.13
CA VAL A 53 -4.33 -1.65 12.17
C VAL A 53 -3.10 -0.88 12.70
N GLY A 54 -3.09 -0.51 13.98
CA GLY A 54 -1.97 0.23 14.58
C GLY A 54 -0.64 -0.53 14.49
N LYS A 55 -0.65 -1.82 14.86
CA LYS A 55 0.53 -2.68 14.74
C LYS A 55 0.98 -2.88 13.30
N LEU A 56 0.04 -3.00 12.36
CA LEU A 56 0.37 -3.06 10.93
C LEU A 56 1.10 -1.79 10.49
N VAL A 57 0.62 -0.62 10.92
CA VAL A 57 1.26 0.66 10.62
C VAL A 57 2.66 0.71 11.22
N GLU A 58 2.81 0.49 12.52
CA GLU A 58 4.11 0.60 13.18
C GLU A 58 5.15 -0.43 12.69
N ARG A 59 4.72 -1.68 12.45
CA ARG A 59 5.65 -2.77 12.08
C ARG A 59 5.99 -2.83 10.61
N HIS A 60 5.10 -2.35 9.74
CA HIS A 60 5.24 -2.50 8.30
C HIS A 60 5.09 -1.18 7.55
N LEU A 61 3.94 -0.49 7.66
CA LEU A 61 3.68 0.68 6.82
C LEU A 61 4.64 1.85 7.12
N ALA A 62 4.88 2.15 8.39
CA ALA A 62 5.80 3.19 8.84
C ALA A 62 7.25 2.95 8.40
N PRO A 63 7.86 1.77 8.63
CA PRO A 63 9.20 1.51 8.12
C PRO A 63 9.22 1.52 6.59
N MET A 64 8.23 0.96 5.90
CA MET A 64 8.18 1.00 4.42
C MET A 64 8.02 2.42 3.86
N THR A 65 7.29 3.31 4.54
CA THR A 65 7.24 4.73 4.16
C THR A 65 8.57 5.42 4.38
N ARG A 66 9.26 5.13 5.48
CA ARG A 66 10.61 5.67 5.75
C ARG A 66 11.66 5.15 4.76
N GLU A 67 11.53 3.90 4.34
CA GLU A 67 12.37 3.27 3.30
C GLU A 67 12.03 3.77 1.88
N GLY A 68 11.02 4.65 1.71
CA GLY A 68 10.62 5.17 0.40
C GLY A 68 9.87 4.15 -0.45
N SER A 69 9.45 3.02 0.11
CA SER A 69 8.63 2.00 -0.57
C SER A 69 7.14 2.34 -0.61
N LEU A 70 6.66 3.16 0.33
CA LEU A 70 5.28 3.64 0.40
C LEU A 70 5.22 5.16 0.54
N ILE A 71 4.22 5.79 -0.08
CA ILE A 71 3.94 7.22 0.01
C ILE A 71 2.60 7.41 0.72
N ARG A 72 2.53 8.40 1.60
CA ARG A 72 1.30 8.86 2.23
C ARG A 72 0.62 9.89 1.36
N THR A 73 -0.69 9.76 1.18
CA THR A 73 -1.47 10.75 0.43
C THR A 73 -1.61 12.06 1.20
N HIS A 74 -1.66 12.00 2.54
CA HIS A 74 -1.70 13.19 3.42
C HIS A 74 -0.49 13.21 4.35
N PRO A 75 0.68 13.70 3.91
CA PRO A 75 1.88 13.73 4.75
C PRO A 75 1.71 14.62 6.00
N ASP A 76 0.91 15.67 5.89
CA ASP A 76 0.71 16.68 6.94
C ASP A 76 -0.10 16.16 8.14
N THR A 77 -1.02 15.20 7.91
CA THR A 77 -1.91 14.69 8.95
C THR A 77 -1.85 13.16 9.03
N PRO A 78 -0.94 12.58 9.85
CA PRO A 78 -0.74 11.14 9.93
C PRO A 78 -1.98 10.36 10.41
N ALA A 79 -2.86 11.01 11.19
CA ALA A 79 -4.09 10.43 11.73
C ALA A 79 -5.35 10.79 10.91
N HIS A 80 -5.19 11.30 9.68
CA HIS A 80 -6.33 11.71 8.86
C HIS A 80 -7.25 10.50 8.55
N PRO A 81 -8.58 10.63 8.67
CA PRO A 81 -9.51 9.53 8.38
C PRO A 81 -9.47 9.08 6.92
N GLN A 82 -9.06 9.96 6.00
CA GLN A 82 -8.83 9.65 4.58
C GLN A 82 -7.36 9.36 4.27
N GLN A 83 -6.52 9.10 5.28
CA GLN A 83 -5.13 8.74 5.06
C GLN A 83 -5.06 7.41 4.29
N ALA A 84 -4.45 7.45 3.12
CA ALA A 84 -4.16 6.29 2.31
C ALA A 84 -2.66 6.13 2.11
N TYR A 85 -2.26 4.87 1.95
CA TYR A 85 -0.92 4.48 1.58
C TYR A 85 -0.93 4.01 0.14
N ARG A 86 0.02 4.52 -0.63
CA ARG A 86 0.26 4.11 -2.01
C ARG A 86 1.66 3.52 -2.09
N ALA A 87 1.81 2.41 -2.80
CA ALA A 87 3.12 1.90 -3.15
C ALA A 87 3.84 2.97 -3.97
N ALA A 88 5.04 3.34 -3.51
CA ALA A 88 5.91 4.27 -4.20
C ALA A 88 6.50 3.67 -5.48
N GLN A 89 5.82 2.66 -6.08
CA GLN A 89 6.37 1.75 -7.07
C GLN A 89 7.32 2.51 -7.99
N PRO A 90 8.49 1.94 -8.28
CA PRO A 90 9.15 2.30 -9.51
C PRO A 90 8.19 1.86 -10.61
N ARG A 91 7.25 2.74 -11.00
CA ARG A 91 6.95 2.83 -12.43
C ARG A 91 8.34 2.94 -13.03
N LEU A 92 8.76 1.90 -13.72
CA LEU A 92 9.68 2.00 -14.83
C LEU A 92 9.64 3.45 -15.34
N ALA A 93 10.76 4.15 -15.24
CA ALA A 93 10.94 5.44 -15.89
C ALA A 93 10.45 5.32 -17.34
N GLY A 94 9.24 5.81 -17.60
CA GLY A 94 8.48 5.46 -18.78
C GLY A 94 7.18 6.25 -18.82
N ARG A 95 7.31 7.49 -19.32
CA ARG A 95 6.28 8.55 -19.55
C ARG A 95 5.96 9.38 -18.29
N SER A 96 6.25 10.68 -18.22
CA SER A 96 6.68 11.69 -19.19
C SER A 96 7.33 12.84 -18.40
N PRO A 97 8.38 13.52 -18.89
CA PRO A 97 8.42 14.96 -18.66
C PRO A 97 7.31 15.57 -19.52
N GLU A 98 6.11 15.73 -18.97
CA GLU A 98 5.26 16.84 -19.41
C GLU A 98 5.89 18.10 -18.81
N GLY A 99 6.97 18.51 -19.47
CA GLY A 99 7.61 19.79 -19.36
C GLY A 99 7.75 20.32 -20.78
N ASP A 100 6.68 20.93 -21.24
CA ASP A 100 6.66 22.07 -22.16
C ASP A 100 5.43 22.85 -21.67
N ASP A 101 5.63 23.69 -20.65
CA ASP A 101 5.76 25.15 -20.83
C ASP A 101 4.44 25.72 -21.38
N ASP A 102 3.55 26.12 -20.48
CA ASP A 102 3.40 27.52 -20.07
C ASP A 102 3.00 28.44 -21.24
N ASP A 103 1.74 28.84 -21.17
CA ASP A 103 1.07 29.90 -21.92
C ASP A 103 1.91 31.20 -21.92
N ARG A 104 2.42 31.61 -23.10
CA ARG A 104 2.64 33.03 -23.39
C ARG A 104 2.69 33.39 -24.89
#